data_AF-U4K7G7-F1
#
_entry.id   AF-U4K7G7-F1
#
_cell.length_a   1.000
_cell.length_b   1.000
_cell.length_c   1.000
_cell.angle_alpha   90.00
_cell.angle_beta   90.00
_cell.angle_gamma   90.00
#
_symmetry.space_group_name_H-M   'P 1'
#
loop_
_entity.id
_entity.type
_entity.pdbx_description
1 polymer ?
#
loop_
_entity_poly.entity_id
_entity_poly.type
_entity_poly.pdbx_seq_one_letter_code
_entity_poly.pdbx_strand_id
1 'polypeptide(L)' 'MILTELSDYLSQEQKVSRSKLAKQFGMSEDGVDAMMAIWMKKGKVSRTRDKSESNVTYNWIIKPEQIALNVVTG' A
#
# COMPACT_ATOMS: atom_id res chain seq x y z
N MET A 1 -1.42 18.20 5.05
CA MET A 1 -0.64 18.12 3.78
C MET A 1 -1.01 16.78 3.16
N ILE A 2 -1.28 16.73 1.86
CA ILE A 2 -1.98 15.61 1.19
C ILE A 2 -1.38 14.21 1.47
N LEU A 3 -0.08 14.13 1.73
CA LEU A 3 0.62 12.89 2.11
C LEU A 3 0.11 12.30 3.43
N THR A 4 -0.12 13.14 4.45
CA THR A 4 -0.56 12.67 5.76
C THR A 4 -1.97 12.06 5.68
N GLU A 5 -2.87 12.73 4.97
CA GLU A 5 -4.25 12.27 4.75
C GLU A 5 -4.29 10.99 3.93
N LEU A 6 -3.41 10.87 2.92
CA LEU A 6 -3.32 9.67 2.10
C LEU A 6 -2.81 8.47 2.93
N SER A 7 -1.77 8.66 3.75
CA SER A 7 -1.30 7.59 4.64
C SER A 7 -2.33 7.21 5.70
N ASP A 8 -3.07 8.18 6.25
CA ASP A 8 -4.11 7.94 7.24
C ASP A 8 -5.22 7.08 6.63
N TYR A 9 -5.71 7.49 5.46
CA TYR A 9 -6.71 6.73 4.71
C TYR A 9 -6.26 5.30 4.38
N LEU A 10 -5.02 5.13 3.90
CA LEU A 10 -4.48 3.81 3.58
C LEU A 10 -4.26 2.95 4.84
N SER A 11 -3.94 3.56 5.98
CA SER A 11 -3.82 2.87 7.26
C SER A 11 -5.17 2.41 7.80
N GLN A 12 -6.26 3.13 7.52
CA GLN A 12 -7.61 2.74 7.94
C GLN A 12 -8.19 1.61 7.08
N GLU A 13 -8.06 1.70 5.75
CA GLU A 13 -8.63 0.71 4.83
C GLU A 13 -7.76 -0.55 4.71
N GLN A 14 -6.50 -0.50 5.15
CA GLN A 14 -5.45 -1.54 5.09
C GLN A 14 -5.04 -1.97 3.67
N LYS A 15 -5.96 -1.99 2.70
CA LYS A 15 -5.74 -2.42 1.32
C LYS A 15 -6.60 -1.58 0.37
N VAL A 16 -5.96 -0.82 -0.53
CA VAL A 16 -6.65 0.06 -1.49
C VAL A 16 -5.99 -0.01 -2.86
N SER A 17 -6.81 -0.07 -3.93
CA SER A 17 -6.30 -0.06 -5.30
C SER A 17 -5.72 1.31 -5.69
N ARG A 18 -4.72 1.29 -6.58
CA ARG A 18 -4.08 2.50 -7.13
C ARG A 18 -5.11 3.43 -7.77
N SER A 19 -6.04 2.86 -8.53
CA SER A 19 -7.10 3.62 -9.21
C SER A 19 -8.10 4.25 -8.24
N LYS A 20 -8.41 3.59 -7.11
CA LYS A 20 -9.28 4.16 -6.05
C LYS A 20 -8.58 5.33 -5.35
N LEU A 21 -7.30 5.20 -5.02
CA LEU A 21 -6.49 6.31 -4.46
C LEU A 21 -6.41 7.49 -5.43
N ALA A 22 -6.13 7.24 -6.71
CA ALA A 22 -6.06 8.27 -7.74
C ALA A 22 -7.37 9.08 -7.82
N LYS A 23 -8.52 8.40 -7.87
CA LYS A 23 -9.83 9.04 -7.90
C LYS A 23 -10.14 9.82 -6.62
N GLN A 24 -9.86 9.24 -5.45
CA GLN A 24 -10.23 9.84 -4.18
C GLN A 24 -9.41 11.10 -3.85
N PHE A 25 -8.14 11.10 -4.20
CA PHE A 25 -7.25 12.25 -3.97
C PHE A 25 -7.11 13.17 -5.19
N GLY A 26 -7.87 12.91 -6.26
CA GLY A 26 -7.84 13.73 -7.49
C GLY A 26 -6.46 13.78 -8.15
N MET A 27 -5.70 12.68 -8.09
CA MET A 27 -4.32 12.62 -8.58
C MET A 27 -4.13 11.53 -9.64
N SER A 28 -3.08 11.64 -10.45
CA SER A 28 -2.74 10.59 -11.41
C SER A 28 -2.25 9.32 -10.72
N GLU A 29 -2.43 8.17 -11.35
CA GLU A 29 -1.94 6.89 -10.83
C GLU A 29 -0.42 6.88 -10.63
N ASP A 30 0.33 7.52 -11.52
CA ASP A 30 1.78 7.71 -11.37
C ASP A 30 2.13 8.61 -10.18
N GLY A 31 1.29 9.62 -9.90
CA GLY A 31 1.37 10.44 -8.71
C GLY A 31 1.19 9.61 -7.44
N VAL A 32 0.23 8.68 -7.43
CA VAL A 32 0.05 7.73 -6.32
C VAL A 32 1.29 6.85 -6.16
N ASP A 33 1.82 6.27 -7.24
CA ASP A 33 3.05 5.45 -7.21
C ASP A 33 4.24 6.24 -6.63
N ALA A 34 4.42 7.51 -7.04
CA ALA A 34 5.48 8.37 -6.53
C ALA A 34 5.35 8.64 -5.02
N MET A 35 4.12 8.90 -4.54
CA MET A 35 3.87 9.08 -3.10
C MET A 35 4.08 7.77 -2.31
N MET A 36 3.58 6.66 -2.84
CA MET A 36 3.74 5.34 -2.23
C MET A 36 5.20 4.89 -2.13
N ALA A 37 6.03 5.26 -3.10
CA ALA A 37 7.46 4.91 -3.10
C ALA A 37 8.19 5.39 -1.83
N ILE A 38 7.78 6.52 -1.25
CA ILE A 38 8.35 7.03 0.00
C ILE A 38 8.07 6.08 1.17
N TRP A 39 6.84 5.56 1.28
CA TRP A 39 6.46 4.63 2.34
C TRP A 39 6.92 3.20 2.07
N MET A 40 7.02 2.78 0.81
CA MET A 40 7.65 1.52 0.43
C MET A 40 9.12 1.47 0.85
N LYS A 41 9.88 2.55 0.58
CA LYS A 41 11.28 2.66 1.04
C LYS A 41 11.41 2.59 2.56
N LYS A 42 10.38 3.03 3.29
CA LYS A 42 10.30 2.96 4.75
C LYS A 42 9.74 1.64 5.29
N GLY A 43 9.38 0.69 4.41
CA GLY A 43 8.77 -0.59 4.78
C GLY A 43 7.39 -0.47 5.41
N LYS A 44 6.66 0.63 5.16
CA LYS A 44 5.31 0.89 5.68
C LYS A 44 4.20 0.48 4.72
N VAL A 45 4.50 0.37 3.42
CA VAL A 45 3.55 0.00 2.38
C VAL A 45 4.14 -1.10 1.51
N SER A 46 3.31 -2.09 1.17
CA SER A 46 3.60 -3.09 0.14
C SER A 46 2.67 -2.91 -1.05
N ARG A 47 3.12 -3.27 -2.26
CA ARG A 47 2.31 -3.27 -3.48
C ARG A 47 2.15 -4.68 -4.01
N THR A 48 0.91 -5.09 -4.20
CA THR A 48 0.54 -6.33 -4.86
C THR A 48 0.07 -6.01 -6.28
N ARG A 49 0.56 -6.78 -7.25
CA ARG A 49 0.15 -6.65 -8.65
C ARG A 49 -0.48 -7.98 -9.03
N ASP A 50 -1.76 -7.96 -9.34
CA ASP A 50 -2.42 -9.15 -9.86
C ASP A 50 -1.89 -9.42 -11.28
N LYS A 51 -1.63 -10.69 -11.61
CA LYS A 51 -1.05 -11.07 -12.91
C LYS A 51 -2.09 -11.11 -14.03
N SER A 52 -3.36 -11.23 -13.68
CA SER A 52 -4.48 -11.43 -14.62
C SER A 52 -5.14 -10.13 -15.06
N GLU A 53 -5.25 -9.18 -14.14
CA GLU A 53 -5.70 -7.82 -14.41
C GLU A 53 -4.55 -6.91 -14.03
N SER A 54 -4.24 -5.90 -14.83
CA SER A 54 -3.21 -4.89 -14.56
C SER A 54 -3.54 -4.00 -13.34
N ASN A 55 -4.22 -4.55 -12.34
CA ASN A 55 -4.67 -3.92 -11.13
C ASN A 55 -3.54 -3.93 -10.10
N VAL A 56 -3.27 -2.74 -9.58
CA VAL A 56 -2.24 -2.49 -8.59
C VAL A 56 -2.94 -2.19 -7.28
N THR A 57 -2.61 -2.91 -6.22
CA THR A 57 -3.16 -2.67 -4.89
C THR A 57 -2.05 -2.35 -3.90
N TYR A 58 -2.23 -1.31 -3.09
CA TYR A 58 -1.35 -0.97 -1.99
C TYR A 58 -1.91 -1.49 -0.68
N ASN A 59 -1.03 -2.03 0.14
CA ASN A 59 -1.35 -2.56 1.46
C ASN A 59 -0.50 -1.84 2.50
N TRP A 60 -1.14 -1.28 3.53
CA TRP A 60 -0.42 -0.71 4.66
C TRP A 60 0.09 -1.83 5.57
N ILE A 61 1.40 -1.87 5.80
CA ILE A 61 2.03 -2.85 6.68
C ILE A 61 1.86 -2.35 8.11
N ILE A 62 0.77 -2.75 8.74
CA ILE A 62 0.67 -2.75 10.20
C ILE A 62 1.62 -3.85 10.64
N LYS A 63 2.63 -3.55 11.46
CA LYS A 63 3.36 -4.61 12.14
C LYS A 63 2.41 -5.17 13.20
N PRO A 64 1.81 -6.36 13.05
CA PRO A 64 1.52 -7.11 14.25
C PRO A 64 2.87 -7.38 14.90
N GLU A 65 2.99 -7.18 16.21
CA GLU A 65 4.04 -7.87 16.95
C GLU A 65 4.11 -9.32 16.46
N GLN A 66 5.26 -9.69 15.89
CA GLN A 66 5.64 -11.05 15.51
C GLN A 66 4.68 -11.81 14.59
N ILE A 67 4.89 -11.74 13.27
CA ILE A 67 4.71 -12.95 12.46
C ILE A 67 6.00 -13.74 12.60
N ALA A 68 6.04 -14.61 13.62
CA ALA A 68 6.94 -15.74 13.65
C ALA A 68 6.62 -16.59 12.41
N LEU A 69 7.43 -16.44 11.36
CA LEU A 69 7.51 -17.40 10.28
C LEU A 69 8.15 -18.67 10.87
N ASN A 70 7.35 -19.49 11.54
CA ASN A 70 7.70 -20.89 11.74
C ASN A 70 7.65 -21.55 10.36
N VAL A 71 8.77 -21.47 9.64
CA VAL A 71 9.05 -22.39 8.55
C VAL A 71 9.16 -23.76 9.20
N VAL A 72 8.06 -24.52 9.21
CA VAL A 72 8.09 -25.93 9.55
C VAL A 72 8.96 -26.61 8.50
N THR A 73 10.20 -26.88 8.88
CA THR A 73 11.07 -27.87 8.25
C THR A 73 11.32 -28.91 9.32
N GLY A 74 10.73 -30.09 9.16
CA GLY A 74 10.77 -31.20 10.09
C GLY A 74 9.74 -32.25 9.73
#